data_AF-A0A2D5MRU9-F1
#
_entry.id   AF-A0A2D5MRU9-F1
#
_cell.length_a   1.000
_cell.length_b   1.000
_cell.length_c   1.000
_cell.angle_alpha   90.00
_cell.angle_beta   90.00
_cell.angle_gamma   90.00
#
_symmetry.space_group_name_H-M   'P 1'
#
loop_
_entity.id
_entity.type
_entity.pdbx_description
1 polymer ?
#
loop_
_entity_poly.entity_id
_entity_poly.type
_entity_poly.pdbx_seq_one_letter_code
_entity_poly.pdbx_strand_id
1 'polypeptide(L)' 'MLTFWIHLRAFFTVVVVSCAHPVNWDQCVRVDQWLLPELQEGYKIWSGQTHPYQSEKDYLKNLPSK' A
#
# COMPACT_ATOMS: atom_id res chain seq x y z
N MET A 1 11.83 -18.33 -4.42
CA MET A 1 12.73 -17.26 -4.89
C MET A 1 12.24 -16.48 -6.13
N LEU A 2 11.09 -16.80 -6.72
CA LEU A 2 10.49 -16.00 -7.81
C LEU A 2 9.62 -14.82 -7.30
N THR A 3 8.98 -14.98 -6.14
CA THR A 3 8.04 -14.00 -5.58
C THR A 3 8.67 -12.62 -5.36
N PHE A 4 9.88 -12.59 -4.79
CA PHE A 4 10.62 -11.34 -4.58
C PHE A 4 10.87 -10.59 -5.90
N TRP A 5 11.36 -11.28 -6.93
CA TRP A 5 11.62 -10.70 -8.25
C TRP A 5 10.34 -10.21 -8.95
N ILE A 6 9.24 -10.94 -8.81
CA ILE A 6 7.95 -10.54 -9.37
C ILE A 6 7.45 -9.24 -8.71
N HIS A 7 7.53 -9.16 -7.38
CA HIS A 7 7.10 -7.97 -6.64
C HIS A 7 8.01 -6.77 -6.90
N LEU A 8 9.33 -7.00 -7.02
CA LEU A 8 10.27 -5.97 -7.41
C LEU A 8 9.96 -5.44 -8.81
N ARG A 9 9.76 -6.33 -9.80
CA ARG A 9 9.37 -5.91 -11.15
C ARG A 9 8.06 -5.13 -11.14
N ALA A 10 7.05 -5.63 -10.42
CA ALA A 10 5.76 -4.95 -10.32
C ALA A 10 5.91 -3.53 -9.74
N PHE A 11 6.68 -3.39 -8.66
CA PHE A 11 6.97 -2.09 -8.06
C PHE A 11 7.61 -1.12 -9.06
N PHE A 12 8.64 -1.54 -9.78
CA PHE A 12 9.27 -0.68 -10.81
C PHE A 12 8.30 -0.29 -11.93
N THR A 13 7.47 -1.23 -12.37
CA THR A 13 6.54 -0.98 -13.48
C THR A 13 5.42 -0.03 -13.07
N VAL A 14 4.99 -0.04 -11.81
CA VAL A 14 3.91 0.82 -11.31
C VAL A 14 4.45 2.15 -10.80
N VAL A 15 5.49 2.16 -9.97
CA VAL A 15 5.98 3.37 -9.32
C VAL A 15 6.96 4.11 -10.22
N VAL A 16 8.04 3.45 -10.66
CA VAL A 16 9.13 4.14 -11.38
C VAL A 16 8.68 4.61 -12.76
N VAL A 17 7.99 3.76 -13.52
CA VAL A 17 7.48 4.14 -14.85
C VAL A 17 6.42 5.24 -14.72
N SER A 18 5.46 5.12 -13.80
CA SER A 18 4.42 6.15 -13.64
C SER A 18 5.01 7.50 -13.21
N CYS A 19 6.01 7.50 -12.32
CA CYS A 19 6.67 8.71 -11.87
C CYS A 19 7.64 9.33 -12.89
N ALA A 20 8.02 8.60 -13.94
CA ALA A 20 8.79 9.15 -15.05
C ALA A 20 7.95 10.12 -15.92
N HIS A 21 6.62 10.03 -15.85
CA HIS A 21 5.73 10.92 -16.59
C HIS A 21 5.52 12.26 -15.83
N PRO A 22 5.75 13.43 -16.47
CA PRO A 22 5.65 14.74 -15.82
C PRO A 22 4.29 15.03 -15.18
N VAL A 23 3.22 14.48 -15.74
CA VAL A 23 1.84 14.66 -15.26
C VAL A 23 1.58 14.03 -13.89
N ASN A 24 2.46 13.12 -13.43
CA ASN A 24 2.30 12.38 -12.18
C ASN A 24 3.27 12.87 -11.08
N TRP A 25 4.06 13.92 -11.33
CA TRP A 25 5.10 14.35 -10.39
C TRP A 25 4.54 14.84 -9.06
N ASP A 26 3.42 15.54 -9.07
CA ASP A 26 2.79 16.04 -7.84
C ASP A 26 2.42 14.89 -6.88
N GLN A 27 1.96 13.75 -7.42
CA GLN A 27 1.66 12.54 -6.64
C GLN A 27 2.94 11.78 -6.25
N CYS A 28 3.97 11.79 -7.10
CA CYS A 28 5.19 11.02 -6.89
C CYS A 28 6.21 11.68 -5.96
N VAL A 29 6.26 13.02 -5.90
CA VAL A 29 7.19 13.78 -5.06
C VAL A 29 6.98 13.52 -3.57
N ARG A 30 5.74 13.23 -3.17
CA ARG A 30 5.34 13.05 -1.76
C ARG A 30 5.44 11.60 -1.31
N VAL A 31 6.63 11.01 -1.42
CA VAL A 31 6.92 9.63 -0.98
C VAL A 31 6.55 9.39 0.48
N ASP A 32 6.67 10.42 1.31
CA ASP A 32 6.26 10.41 2.72
C ASP A 32 4.78 10.12 2.92
N GLN A 33 3.92 10.55 1.98
CA GLN A 33 2.47 10.44 2.10
C GLN A 33 1.93 9.08 1.68
N TRP A 34 2.58 8.41 0.73
CA TRP A 34 2.07 7.16 0.16
C TRP A 34 2.93 5.93 0.48
N LEU A 35 4.26 6.05 0.63
CA LEU A 35 5.12 4.87 0.84
C LEU A 35 5.28 4.52 2.32
N LEU A 36 5.52 5.53 3.17
CA LEU A 36 5.80 5.30 4.59
C LEU A 36 4.61 4.69 5.35
N PRO A 37 3.35 5.14 5.17
CA PRO A 37 2.21 4.53 5.86
C PRO A 37 2.01 3.07 5.47
N GLU A 38 2.12 2.77 4.17
CA GLU A 38 1.99 1.40 3.63
C GLU A 38 3.07 0.45 4.15
N LEU A 39 4.31 0.93 4.30
CA LEU A 39 5.39 0.14 4.91
C LEU A 39 5.11 -0.14 6.39
N GLN A 40 4.61 0.84 7.13
CA GLN A 40 4.24 0.66 8.54
C GLN A 40 3.09 -0.34 8.69
N GLU A 41 2.06 -0.24 7.84
CA GLU A 41 0.93 -1.16 7.84
C GLU A 41 1.37 -2.57 7.41
N GLY A 42 2.15 -2.68 6.35
CA GLY A 42 2.73 -3.94 5.90
C GLY A 42 3.57 -4.63 6.99
N TYR A 43 4.34 -3.85 7.77
CA TYR A 43 5.07 -4.38 8.93
C TYR A 43 4.14 -4.87 10.04
N LYS A 44 3.05 -4.15 10.35
CA LYS A 44 2.04 -4.59 11.33
C LYS A 44 1.34 -5.88 10.89
N ILE A 45 1.04 -6.02 9.61
CA ILE A 45 0.46 -7.24 9.04
C ILE A 45 1.46 -8.40 9.11
N TRP A 46 2.70 -8.16 8.69
CA TRP A 46 3.75 -9.19 8.70
C TRP A 46 4.11 -9.66 10.12
N SER A 47 4.12 -8.74 11.09
CA SER A 47 4.34 -9.06 12.51
C SER A 47 3.12 -9.66 13.22
N GLY A 48 1.97 -9.79 12.52
CA GLY A 48 0.74 -10.36 13.05
C GLY A 48 -0.02 -9.45 14.03
N GLN A 49 0.36 -8.17 14.13
CA GLN A 49 -0.33 -7.19 14.98
C GLN A 49 -1.69 -6.80 14.42
N THR A 50 -1.81 -6.77 13.09
CA THR A 50 -3.05 -6.45 12.38
C THR A 50 -3.32 -7.49 11.31
N HIS A 51 -4.60 -7.74 11.03
CA HIS A 51 -4.99 -8.59 9.91
C HIS A 51 -5.37 -7.73 8.69
N PRO A 52 -5.15 -8.25 7.46
CA PRO A 52 -5.68 -7.61 6.27
C PRO A 52 -7.18 -7.33 6.42
N TYR A 53 -7.58 -6.12 6.08
CA TYR A 53 -8.96 -5.62 6.13
C TYR A 53 -9.59 -5.54 7.53
N GLN A 54 -8.78 -5.48 8.60
CA GLN A 54 -9.30 -5.40 9.96
C GLN A 54 -10.12 -4.11 10.16
N SER A 55 -9.63 -2.97 9.65
CA SER A 55 -10.32 -1.68 9.73
C SER A 55 -11.68 -1.70 9.02
N GLU A 56 -11.77 -2.23 7.80
CA GLU A 56 -13.07 -2.32 7.11
C GLU A 56 -14.02 -3.30 7.80
N LYS A 57 -13.52 -4.43 8.32
CA LYS A 57 -14.36 -5.36 9.09
C LYS A 57 -14.95 -4.71 10.34
N ASP A 58 -14.14 -3.95 11.06
CA ASP A 58 -14.59 -3.26 12.27
C ASP A 58 -15.54 -2.11 11.92
N TYR A 59 -15.31 -1.38 10.84
CA TYR A 59 -16.26 -0.39 10.32
C TYR A 59 -17.62 -1.03 10.00
N LEU A 60 -17.64 -2.13 9.24
CA LEU A 60 -18.87 -2.82 8.85
C LEU A 60 -19.66 -3.36 10.05
N LYS A 61 -18.99 -3.84 11.10
CA LYS A 61 -19.65 -4.30 12.34
C LYS A 61 -20.34 -3.17 13.11
N ASN A 62 -19.83 -1.95 12.98
CA ASN A 62 -20.35 -0.78 13.68
C ASN A 62 -21.42 -0.03 12.88
N LEU A 63 -21.73 -0.46 11.65
CA LEU A 63 -22.84 0.10 10.90
C LEU A 63 -24.18 -0.42 11.45
N PRO A 64 -25.17 0.46 11.69
CA PRO A 64 -26.50 0.02 12.08
C PRO A 64 -27.09 -0.85 10.97
N SER A 65 -27.51 -2.07 11.32
CA SER A 65 -28.27 -2.92 10.41
C SER A 65 -29.53 -2.19 10.00
N LYS A 66 -29.80 -2.15 8.69
CA LYS A 66 -31.03 -1.61 8.13
C LYS A 66 -32.23 -2.47 8.53
#